data_AF-E8K349-F1
#
_entry.id   AF-E8K349-F1
#
_cell.length_a   1.000
_cell.length_b   1.000
_cell.length_c   1.000
_cell.angle_alpha   90.00
_cell.angle_beta   90.00
_cell.angle_gamma   90.00
#
_symmetry.space_group_name_H-M   'P 1'
#
loop_
_entity.id
_entity.type
_entity.pdbx_description
1 polymer ?
#
loop_
_entity_poly.entity_id
_entity_poly.type
_entity_poly.pdbx_seq_one_letter_code
_entity_poly.pdbx_strand_id
1 'polypeptide(L)'
;MTKKLALTAILLGVALLTLSGCSLKSSRRFIEGKAAELSKVYPTENLEDLFEKFPDGFGIFSDDIYDYKEGEGYFYQSIELKGDAENKVVRGTFKKKKVSIDENKKRTEEVLYEGGVIYKDGTIQLTDPQANATIRNPKLLLQEFTINRNTLSKLKMGRKSYSVETGSADIDYTLSDPILNNYMGVEQNKELKMVIYIMHETIKNMAYSYTLEIQDGQNTHAEIISGYKSRKEKE
;
A
#
# COMPACT_ATOMS: atom_id res chain seq x y z
N MET A 1 -19.78 -25.09 47.99
CA MET A 1 -18.79 -24.04 47.65
C MET A 1 -18.24 -24.14 46.23
N THR A 2 -18.21 -25.32 45.60
CA THR A 2 -17.69 -25.57 44.23
C THR A 2 -18.45 -24.85 43.12
N LYS A 3 -19.78 -24.74 43.20
CA LYS A 3 -20.62 -24.06 42.18
C LYS A 3 -20.34 -22.54 42.05
N LYS A 4 -20.00 -21.87 43.15
CA LYS A 4 -19.63 -20.44 43.13
C LYS A 4 -18.23 -20.23 42.54
N LEU A 5 -17.27 -21.11 42.85
CA LEU A 5 -15.91 -21.07 42.29
C LEU A 5 -15.87 -21.33 40.77
N ALA A 6 -16.71 -22.25 40.27
CA ALA A 6 -16.82 -22.53 38.84
C ALA A 6 -17.37 -21.33 38.05
N LEU A 7 -18.37 -20.62 38.58
CA LEU A 7 -18.96 -19.45 37.93
C LEU A 7 -17.98 -18.27 37.87
N THR A 8 -17.20 -18.05 38.94
CA THR A 8 -16.16 -17.02 38.96
C THR A 8 -15.00 -17.35 38.01
N ALA A 9 -14.61 -18.62 37.89
CA ALA A 9 -13.59 -19.05 36.93
C ALA A 9 -14.04 -18.91 35.47
N ILE A 10 -15.31 -19.16 35.16
CA ILE A 10 -15.89 -18.93 33.82
C ILE A 10 -15.93 -17.43 33.49
N LEU A 11 -16.35 -16.58 34.43
CA LEU A 11 -16.38 -15.12 34.23
C LEU A 11 -14.97 -14.52 34.07
N LEU A 12 -13.99 -14.98 34.85
CA LEU A 12 -12.59 -14.61 34.68
C LEU A 12 -12.00 -15.13 33.36
N GLY A 13 -12.34 -16.36 32.96
CA GLY A 13 -11.93 -16.93 31.68
C GLY A 13 -12.50 -16.17 30.49
N VAL A 14 -13.78 -15.80 30.52
CA VAL A 14 -14.43 -15.01 29.47
C VAL A 14 -13.90 -13.57 29.43
N ALA A 15 -13.66 -12.93 30.58
CA ALA A 15 -13.04 -11.60 30.62
C ALA A 15 -11.57 -11.60 30.14
N LEU A 16 -10.81 -12.66 30.43
CA LEU A 16 -9.46 -12.85 29.88
C LEU A 16 -9.51 -13.10 28.37
N LEU A 17 -10.52 -13.82 27.85
CA LEU A 17 -10.70 -14.04 26.41
C LEU A 17 -11.11 -12.76 25.67
N THR A 18 -11.89 -11.87 26.27
CA THR A 18 -12.27 -10.59 25.64
C THR A 18 -11.13 -9.56 25.66
N LEU A 19 -10.33 -9.48 26.72
CA LEU A 19 -9.15 -8.61 26.76
C LEU A 19 -7.97 -9.17 25.93
N SER A 20 -7.76 -10.48 25.91
CA SER A 20 -6.71 -11.10 25.08
C SER A 20 -7.03 -11.06 23.59
N GLY A 21 -8.31 -11.13 23.20
CA GLY A 21 -8.73 -10.95 21.80
C GLY A 21 -8.31 -9.59 21.21
N CYS A 22 -8.33 -8.54 22.02
CA CYS A 22 -7.88 -7.20 21.64
C CYS A 22 -6.35 -7.08 21.60
N SER A 23 -5.61 -7.69 22.54
CA SER A 23 -4.14 -7.71 22.52
C SER A 23 -3.55 -8.62 21.42
N LEU A 24 -4.31 -9.63 20.99
CA LEU A 24 -3.94 -10.53 19.90
C LEU A 24 -3.87 -9.79 18.56
N LYS A 25 -4.86 -8.95 18.23
CA LYS A 25 -4.90 -8.21 16.95
C LYS A 25 -3.89 -7.07 16.87
N SER A 26 -3.51 -6.48 18.01
CA SER A 26 -2.43 -5.48 18.07
C SER A 26 -1.04 -6.11 18.18
N SER A 27 -0.92 -7.45 18.23
CA SER A 27 0.37 -8.13 18.29
C SER A 27 1.16 -7.99 16.99
N ARG A 28 2.50 -7.94 17.09
CA ARG A 28 3.37 -7.87 15.89
C ARG A 28 3.13 -9.09 15.00
N ARG A 29 3.06 -10.28 15.62
CA ARG A 29 2.79 -11.55 14.93
C ARG A 29 1.50 -11.52 14.12
N PHE A 30 0.43 -10.92 14.64
CA PHE A 30 -0.84 -10.82 13.92
C PHE A 30 -0.73 -9.85 12.74
N ILE A 31 -0.23 -8.63 12.99
CA ILE A 31 -0.15 -7.59 11.96
C ILE A 31 0.84 -7.99 10.86
N GLU A 32 2.02 -8.52 11.20
CA GLU A 32 2.96 -9.10 10.22
C GLU A 32 2.38 -10.30 9.48
N GLY A 33 1.59 -11.14 10.17
CA GLY A 33 0.88 -12.24 9.51
C GLY A 33 -0.09 -11.74 8.44
N LYS A 34 -0.75 -10.60 8.70
CA LYS A 34 -1.64 -9.93 7.76
C LYS A 34 -0.89 -9.19 6.66
N ALA A 35 0.18 -8.48 6.99
CA ALA A 35 1.04 -7.80 6.03
C ALA A 35 1.72 -8.80 5.08
N ALA A 36 2.08 -9.99 5.56
CA ALA A 36 2.71 -11.03 4.74
C ALA A 36 1.80 -11.55 3.61
N GLU A 37 0.48 -11.30 3.63
CA GLU A 37 -0.38 -11.61 2.48
C GLU A 37 -0.06 -10.74 1.27
N LEU A 38 0.69 -9.63 1.41
CA LEU A 38 1.26 -8.87 0.29
C LEU A 38 2.10 -9.74 -0.63
N SER A 39 2.68 -10.84 -0.14
CA SER A 39 3.37 -11.84 -0.97
C SER A 39 2.50 -12.47 -2.06
N LYS A 40 1.17 -12.31 -1.98
CA LYS A 40 0.28 -12.68 -3.08
C LYS A 40 0.57 -11.84 -4.32
N VAL A 41 0.97 -10.57 -4.18
CA VAL A 41 1.19 -9.66 -5.34
C VAL A 41 2.61 -9.08 -5.40
N TYR A 42 3.40 -9.15 -4.33
CA TYR A 42 4.80 -8.71 -4.29
C TYR A 42 5.78 -9.90 -4.24
N PRO A 43 6.64 -10.10 -5.25
CA PRO A 43 6.67 -9.41 -6.53
C PRO A 43 5.67 -10.02 -7.53
N THR A 44 5.26 -9.23 -8.53
CA THR A 44 4.58 -9.71 -9.75
C THR A 44 5.20 -8.98 -10.94
N GLU A 45 6.06 -9.65 -11.70
CA GLU A 45 6.82 -9.04 -12.79
C GLU A 45 5.91 -8.55 -13.93
N ASN A 46 4.94 -9.38 -14.34
CA ASN A 46 3.93 -9.03 -15.34
C ASN A 46 2.59 -8.71 -14.67
N LEU A 47 2.08 -7.48 -14.81
CA LEU A 47 0.82 -7.07 -14.17
C LEU A 47 -0.39 -7.88 -14.64
N GLU A 48 -0.34 -8.49 -15.82
CA GLU A 48 -1.41 -9.35 -16.32
C GLU A 48 -1.54 -10.65 -15.50
N ASP A 49 -0.47 -11.12 -14.85
CA ASP A 49 -0.51 -12.31 -13.98
C ASP A 49 -1.38 -12.07 -12.74
N LEU A 50 -1.69 -10.82 -12.40
CA LEU A 50 -2.63 -10.49 -11.33
C LEU A 50 -4.05 -10.99 -11.65
N PHE A 51 -4.41 -11.23 -12.91
CA PHE A 51 -5.70 -11.84 -13.27
C PHE A 51 -5.86 -13.27 -12.75
N GLU A 52 -4.78 -14.01 -12.51
CA GLU A 52 -4.85 -15.34 -11.87
C GLU A 52 -5.31 -15.24 -10.41
N LYS A 53 -4.94 -14.14 -9.75
CA LYS A 53 -5.23 -13.86 -8.34
C LYS A 53 -6.56 -13.13 -8.17
N PHE A 54 -6.90 -12.28 -9.13
CA PHE A 54 -8.09 -11.44 -9.17
C PHE A 54 -8.80 -11.61 -10.52
N PRO A 55 -9.52 -12.73 -10.73
CA PRO A 55 -10.13 -13.05 -12.02
C PRO A 55 -11.22 -12.05 -12.44
N ASP A 56 -11.84 -11.38 -11.46
CA ASP A 56 -12.86 -10.33 -11.68
C ASP A 56 -12.24 -8.94 -11.96
N GLY A 57 -10.90 -8.85 -11.95
CA GLY A 57 -10.15 -7.62 -12.15
C GLY A 57 -9.62 -7.04 -10.85
N PHE A 58 -8.82 -5.98 -10.98
CA PHE A 58 -8.11 -5.34 -9.87
C PHE A 58 -7.91 -3.86 -10.15
N GLY A 59 -7.63 -3.10 -9.09
CA GLY A 59 -7.25 -1.69 -9.17
C GLY A 59 -5.89 -1.48 -8.52
N ILE A 60 -5.03 -0.71 -9.17
CA ILE A 60 -3.77 -0.23 -8.60
C ILE A 60 -3.78 1.29 -8.61
N PHE A 61 -3.45 1.89 -7.49
CA PHE A 61 -3.20 3.32 -7.40
C PHE A 61 -1.78 3.53 -6.88
N SER A 62 -0.98 4.29 -7.61
CA SER A 62 0.37 4.67 -7.22
C SER A 62 0.44 6.18 -7.17
N ASP A 63 1.05 6.75 -6.14
CA ASP A 63 1.45 8.15 -6.15
C ASP A 63 2.86 8.38 -5.59
N ASP A 64 3.45 9.47 -6.07
CA ASP A 64 4.80 9.90 -5.74
C ASP A 64 4.77 11.39 -5.40
N ILE A 65 5.30 11.74 -4.22
CA ILE A 65 5.69 13.10 -3.84
C ILE A 65 7.21 13.17 -3.88
N TYR A 66 7.76 14.07 -4.69
CA TYR A 66 9.20 14.19 -4.86
C TYR A 66 9.65 15.64 -5.07
N ASP A 67 10.97 15.85 -4.97
CA ASP A 67 11.63 17.16 -4.93
C ASP A 67 10.96 18.11 -3.93
N TYR A 68 10.56 17.56 -2.77
CA TYR A 68 10.02 18.36 -1.69
C TYR A 68 11.05 19.36 -1.20
N LYS A 69 10.60 20.61 -1.07
CA LYS A 69 11.38 21.70 -0.50
C LYS A 69 10.53 22.44 0.51
N GLU A 70 11.03 22.49 1.74
CA GLU A 70 10.37 23.16 2.86
C GLU A 70 10.04 24.61 2.48
N GLY A 71 8.76 24.98 2.60
CA GLY A 71 8.28 26.32 2.26
C GLY A 71 8.19 26.66 0.76
N GLU A 72 8.67 25.81 -0.16
CA GLU A 72 8.57 26.07 -1.61
C GLU A 72 7.53 25.17 -2.30
N GLY A 73 7.41 23.89 -1.90
CA GLY A 73 6.47 22.94 -2.51
C GLY A 73 7.11 21.62 -2.96
N TYR A 74 6.49 20.94 -3.91
CA TYR A 74 6.87 19.60 -4.39
C TYR A 74 6.24 19.27 -5.76
N PHE A 75 6.72 18.21 -6.40
CA PHE A 75 6.02 17.58 -7.52
C PHE A 75 5.20 16.37 -7.04
N TYR A 76 4.06 16.17 -7.71
CA TYR A 76 3.17 15.04 -7.47
C TYR A 76 2.95 14.28 -8.79
N GLN A 77 3.11 12.96 -8.75
CA GLN A 77 2.65 12.07 -9.82
C GLN A 77 1.68 11.05 -9.26
N SER A 78 0.63 10.73 -10.02
CA SER A 78 -0.25 9.61 -9.69
C SER A 78 -0.58 8.79 -10.93
N ILE A 79 -0.70 7.49 -10.75
CA ILE A 79 -1.16 6.54 -11.73
C ILE A 79 -2.31 5.75 -11.12
N GLU A 80 -3.47 5.75 -11.77
CA GLU A 80 -4.60 4.90 -11.41
C GLU A 80 -4.82 3.89 -12.54
N LEU A 81 -4.59 2.61 -12.27
CA LEU A 81 -4.75 1.51 -13.21
C LEU A 81 -5.92 0.62 -12.83
N LYS A 82 -6.64 0.14 -13.84
CA LYS A 82 -7.64 -0.90 -13.75
C LYS A 82 -7.23 -2.09 -14.60
N GLY A 83 -7.15 -3.27 -13.97
CA GLY A 83 -7.11 -4.55 -14.64
C GLY A 83 -8.52 -4.94 -15.09
N ASP A 84 -8.77 -4.81 -16.39
CA ASP A 84 -10.03 -5.17 -17.05
C ASP A 84 -10.07 -6.68 -17.29
N ALA A 85 -10.87 -7.39 -16.51
CA ALA A 85 -10.95 -8.85 -16.57
C ALA A 85 -11.53 -9.41 -17.87
N GLU A 86 -12.39 -8.66 -18.53
CA GLU A 86 -13.05 -9.07 -19.79
C GLU A 86 -12.06 -9.04 -20.93
N ASN A 87 -11.32 -7.94 -21.04
CA ASN A 87 -10.39 -7.70 -22.13
C ASN A 87 -8.95 -8.15 -21.83
N LYS A 88 -8.67 -8.53 -20.57
CA LYS A 88 -7.33 -8.88 -20.06
C LYS A 88 -6.29 -7.79 -20.33
N VAL A 89 -6.69 -6.53 -20.16
CA VAL A 89 -5.80 -5.37 -20.32
C VAL A 89 -5.69 -4.58 -19.02
N VAL A 90 -4.54 -3.95 -18.82
CA VAL A 90 -4.31 -3.03 -17.71
C VAL A 90 -4.11 -1.62 -18.28
N ARG A 91 -5.01 -0.70 -17.92
CA ARG A 91 -5.03 0.67 -18.45
C ARG A 91 -5.55 1.63 -17.40
N GLY A 92 -5.34 2.93 -17.61
CA GLY A 92 -5.63 3.89 -16.58
C GLY A 92 -5.37 5.33 -16.95
N THR A 93 -5.16 6.14 -15.93
CA THR A 93 -4.83 7.57 -16.04
C THR A 93 -3.52 7.86 -15.33
N PHE A 94 -2.78 8.83 -15.86
CA PHE A 94 -1.61 9.41 -15.25
C PHE A 94 -1.82 10.91 -15.08
N LYS A 95 -1.40 11.42 -13.92
CA LYS A 95 -1.46 12.84 -13.60
C LYS A 95 -0.12 13.31 -13.05
N LYS A 96 0.33 14.47 -13.52
CA LYS A 96 1.50 15.17 -12.99
C LYS A 96 1.09 16.56 -12.57
N LYS A 97 1.43 16.96 -11.35
CA LYS A 97 1.21 18.31 -10.82
C LYS A 97 2.49 18.88 -10.23
N LYS A 98 2.55 20.21 -10.20
CA LYS A 98 3.45 20.96 -9.32
C LYS A 98 2.61 21.61 -8.23
N VAL A 99 3.01 21.41 -6.99
CA VAL A 99 2.45 22.11 -5.84
C VAL A 99 3.46 23.16 -5.41
N SER A 100 3.03 24.41 -5.31
CA SER A 100 3.88 25.52 -4.85
C SER A 100 3.30 26.15 -3.59
N ILE A 101 4.17 26.57 -2.70
CA ILE A 101 3.85 27.26 -1.45
C ILE A 101 4.54 28.62 -1.51
N ASP A 102 3.78 29.70 -1.28
CA ASP A 102 4.35 31.05 -1.22
C ASP A 102 4.75 31.45 0.21
N GLU A 103 5.35 32.64 0.35
CA GLU A 103 5.76 33.21 1.65
C GLU A 103 4.61 33.35 2.67
N ASN A 104 3.38 33.44 2.19
CA ASN A 104 2.16 33.52 3.01
C ASN A 104 1.58 32.14 3.33
N LYS A 105 2.32 31.06 3.04
CA LYS A 105 1.91 29.66 3.16
C LYS A 105 0.69 29.32 2.30
N LYS A 106 0.39 30.10 1.25
CA LYS A 106 -0.69 29.80 0.33
C LYS A 106 -0.24 28.70 -0.62
N ARG A 107 -1.04 27.64 -0.70
CA ARG A 107 -0.82 26.49 -1.57
C ARG A 107 -1.48 26.72 -2.94
N THR A 108 -0.73 26.51 -4.01
CA THR A 108 -1.23 26.53 -5.40
C THR A 108 -0.90 25.21 -6.09
N GLU A 109 -1.84 24.65 -6.84
CA GLU A 109 -1.64 23.45 -7.66
C GLU A 109 -1.67 23.82 -9.15
N GLU A 110 -0.66 23.38 -9.88
CA GLU A 110 -0.59 23.47 -11.34
C GLU A 110 -0.61 22.05 -11.93
N VAL A 111 -1.60 21.73 -12.76
CA VAL A 111 -1.64 20.46 -13.49
C VAL A 111 -0.73 20.58 -14.70
N LEU A 112 0.38 19.85 -14.69
CA LEU A 112 1.38 19.86 -15.75
C LEU A 112 1.01 18.88 -16.88
N TYR A 113 0.36 17.77 -16.53
CA TYR A 113 -0.13 16.79 -17.48
C TYR A 113 -1.22 15.93 -16.85
N GLU A 114 -2.21 15.54 -17.66
CA GLU A 114 -3.21 14.53 -17.33
C GLU A 114 -3.59 13.79 -18.61
N GLY A 115 -3.55 12.45 -18.58
CA GLY A 115 -3.82 11.66 -19.77
C GLY A 115 -3.92 10.17 -19.51
N GLY A 116 -4.27 9.41 -20.55
CA GLY A 116 -4.38 7.96 -20.47
C GLY A 116 -3.02 7.26 -20.40
N VAL A 117 -3.01 6.11 -19.74
CA VAL A 117 -1.89 5.17 -19.75
C VAL A 117 -2.36 3.75 -20.07
N ILE A 118 -1.44 2.96 -20.63
CA ILE A 118 -1.60 1.53 -20.84
C ILE A 118 -0.37 0.80 -20.32
N TYR A 119 -0.57 -0.35 -19.70
CA TYR A 119 0.52 -1.26 -19.40
C TYR A 119 0.82 -2.10 -20.63
N LYS A 120 2.07 -2.07 -21.09
CA LYS A 120 2.53 -2.82 -22.26
C LYS A 120 4.04 -3.05 -22.16
N ASP A 121 4.49 -4.22 -22.62
CA ASP A 121 5.92 -4.55 -22.69
C ASP A 121 6.62 -4.38 -21.31
N GLY A 122 5.94 -4.79 -20.24
CA GLY A 122 6.46 -4.76 -18.87
C GLY A 122 6.41 -3.40 -18.17
N THR A 123 5.92 -2.34 -18.83
CA THR A 123 5.95 -0.96 -18.33
C THR A 123 4.64 -0.21 -18.58
N ILE A 124 4.39 0.85 -17.81
CA ILE A 124 3.29 1.78 -17.98
C ILE A 124 3.72 2.86 -18.99
N GLN A 125 2.92 3.06 -20.03
CA GLN A 125 3.20 3.97 -21.13
C GLN A 125 2.05 4.95 -21.32
N LEU A 126 2.34 6.21 -21.65
CA LEU A 126 1.34 7.20 -22.03
C LEU A 126 0.67 6.79 -23.33
N THR A 127 -0.65 6.94 -23.42
CA THR A 127 -1.39 6.64 -24.65
C THR A 127 -1.29 7.74 -25.70
N ASP A 128 -0.95 8.97 -25.29
CA ASP A 128 -0.73 10.08 -26.19
C ASP A 128 0.76 10.11 -26.64
N PRO A 129 1.06 9.84 -27.93
CA PRO A 129 2.43 9.84 -28.43
C PRO A 129 3.04 11.25 -28.54
N GLN A 130 2.24 12.31 -28.43
CA GLN A 130 2.71 13.70 -28.43
C GLN A 130 2.91 14.26 -27.01
N ALA A 131 2.62 13.46 -25.98
CA ALA A 131 2.77 13.88 -24.59
C ALA A 131 4.24 14.15 -24.24
N ASN A 132 4.51 15.34 -23.70
CA ASN A 132 5.83 15.73 -23.18
C ASN A 132 5.96 15.48 -21.67
N ALA A 133 5.35 14.41 -21.16
CA ALA A 133 5.38 14.07 -19.74
C ALA A 133 6.16 12.77 -19.51
N THR A 134 6.96 12.73 -18.46
CA THR A 134 7.72 11.54 -18.05
C THR A 134 7.09 10.94 -16.80
N ILE A 135 6.80 9.65 -16.84
CA ILE A 135 6.43 8.86 -15.68
C ILE A 135 7.73 8.51 -14.94
N ARG A 136 7.85 8.91 -13.67
CA ARG A 136 9.07 8.67 -12.87
C ARG A 136 9.33 7.17 -12.71
N ASN A 137 8.27 6.43 -12.35
CA ASN A 137 8.29 5.00 -12.11
C ASN A 137 7.38 4.29 -13.13
N PRO A 138 7.86 3.99 -14.35
CA PRO A 138 7.06 3.28 -15.35
C PRO A 138 6.87 1.79 -15.00
N LYS A 139 7.69 1.25 -14.10
CA LYS A 139 7.43 -0.02 -13.43
C LYS A 139 6.95 0.28 -12.02
N LEU A 140 5.93 -0.43 -11.59
CA LEU A 140 5.37 -0.35 -10.24
C LEU A 140 6.29 -1.02 -9.22
N LEU A 141 6.16 -0.63 -7.95
CA LEU A 141 7.00 -1.18 -6.89
C LEU A 141 6.71 -2.68 -6.69
N LEU A 142 5.46 -3.11 -6.88
CA LEU A 142 5.09 -4.52 -6.86
C LEU A 142 5.78 -5.38 -7.92
N GLN A 143 6.32 -4.80 -8.99
CA GLN A 143 7.08 -5.57 -9.98
C GLN A 143 8.51 -5.86 -9.52
N GLU A 144 9.06 -5.01 -8.65
CA GLU A 144 10.49 -5.00 -8.33
C GLU A 144 10.78 -5.43 -6.88
N PHE A 145 9.87 -5.20 -5.94
CA PHE A 145 10.10 -5.41 -4.52
C PHE A 145 9.41 -6.66 -3.96
N THR A 146 10.10 -7.37 -3.06
CA THR A 146 9.60 -8.61 -2.44
C THR A 146 9.16 -8.38 -1.00
N ILE A 147 7.90 -8.68 -0.69
CA ILE A 147 7.36 -8.64 0.66
C ILE A 147 6.85 -10.02 1.05
N ASN A 148 7.42 -10.60 2.10
CA ASN A 148 6.93 -11.86 2.64
C ASN A 148 7.22 -11.94 4.14
N ARG A 149 6.66 -12.98 4.79
CA ARG A 149 6.79 -13.16 6.23
C ARG A 149 8.25 -13.24 6.70
N ASN A 150 9.11 -13.89 5.93
CA ASN A 150 10.51 -14.08 6.30
C ASN A 150 11.28 -12.78 6.24
N THR A 151 11.03 -11.94 5.22
CA THR A 151 11.67 -10.62 5.11
C THR A 151 11.18 -9.70 6.21
N LEU A 152 9.85 -9.55 6.39
CA LEU A 152 9.26 -8.68 7.41
C LEU A 152 9.75 -8.98 8.84
N SER A 153 9.81 -10.27 9.21
CA SER A 153 10.23 -10.67 10.57
C SER A 153 11.66 -10.26 10.95
N LYS A 154 12.53 -10.01 9.95
CA LYS A 154 13.92 -9.61 10.14
C LYS A 154 14.11 -8.10 10.17
N LEU A 155 13.12 -7.33 9.69
CA LEU A 155 13.21 -5.88 9.64
C LEU A 155 13.12 -5.27 11.05
N LYS A 156 13.79 -4.14 11.21
CA LYS A 156 13.71 -3.30 12.40
C LYS A 156 12.36 -2.59 12.40
N MET A 157 11.40 -3.16 13.12
CA MET A 157 10.07 -2.58 13.33
C MET A 157 10.18 -1.30 14.15
N GLY A 158 9.52 -0.23 13.70
CA GLY A 158 9.33 0.99 14.49
C GLY A 158 8.03 0.90 15.29
N ARG A 159 6.92 1.31 14.70
CA ARG A 159 5.58 1.27 15.29
C ARG A 159 4.71 0.18 14.66
N LYS A 160 3.74 -0.29 15.44
CA LYS A 160 2.59 -1.04 14.97
C LYS A 160 1.34 -0.50 15.66
N SER A 161 0.21 -0.56 14.97
CA SER A 161 -1.07 -0.09 15.49
C SER A 161 -2.20 -0.98 14.99
N TYR A 162 -3.22 -1.13 15.84
CA TYR A 162 -4.51 -1.68 15.45
C TYR A 162 -5.57 -0.75 16.04
N SER A 163 -6.41 -0.17 15.19
CA SER A 163 -7.51 0.69 15.61
C SER A 163 -8.75 -0.17 15.84
N VAL A 164 -9.29 -0.15 17.05
CA VAL A 164 -10.54 -0.86 17.37
C VAL A 164 -11.74 -0.18 16.70
N GLU A 165 -11.68 1.15 16.54
CA GLU A 165 -12.74 1.96 15.97
C GLU A 165 -12.94 1.68 14.47
N THR A 166 -11.84 1.71 13.70
CA THR A 166 -11.89 1.47 12.26
C THR A 166 -11.69 -0.01 11.93
N GLY A 167 -11.07 -0.79 12.81
CA GLY A 167 -10.66 -2.18 12.56
C GLY A 167 -9.51 -2.31 11.56
N SER A 168 -8.82 -1.22 11.23
CA SER A 168 -7.60 -1.21 10.41
C SER A 168 -6.35 -1.38 11.26
N ALA A 169 -5.25 -1.76 10.61
CA ALA A 169 -3.93 -1.87 11.24
C ALA A 169 -2.86 -1.20 10.40
N ASP A 170 -1.76 -0.82 11.04
CA ASP A 170 -0.54 -0.40 10.38
C ASP A 170 0.69 -1.00 11.08
N ILE A 171 1.77 -1.14 10.32
CA ILE A 171 3.09 -1.48 10.83
C ILE A 171 4.15 -0.77 10.01
N ASP A 172 5.14 -0.19 10.68
CA ASP A 172 6.27 0.45 10.03
C ASP A 172 7.62 -0.18 10.39
N TYR A 173 8.55 -0.01 9.46
CA TYR A 173 9.91 -0.51 9.52
C TYR A 173 10.88 0.56 9.06
N THR A 174 12.08 0.52 9.61
CA THR A 174 13.24 1.21 9.04
C THR A 174 14.13 0.17 8.38
N LEU A 175 14.49 0.41 7.12
CA LEU A 175 15.33 -0.48 6.34
C LEU A 175 16.14 0.30 5.31
N SER A 176 17.28 -0.25 4.92
CA SER A 176 17.98 0.16 3.72
C SER A 176 17.96 -0.99 2.73
N ASP A 177 17.49 -0.72 1.52
CA ASP A 177 17.34 -1.70 0.45
C ASP A 177 17.67 -1.05 -0.90
N PRO A 178 18.61 -1.60 -1.69
CA PRO A 178 19.00 -1.03 -2.98
C PRO A 178 17.85 -0.82 -3.97
N ILE A 179 16.84 -1.71 -3.98
CA ILE A 179 15.67 -1.58 -4.85
C ILE A 179 14.87 -0.35 -4.43
N LEU A 180 14.59 -0.21 -3.13
CA LEU A 180 13.86 0.94 -2.61
C LEU A 180 14.65 2.26 -2.77
N ASN A 181 15.97 2.24 -2.57
CA ASN A 181 16.82 3.42 -2.78
C ASN A 181 16.78 3.88 -4.24
N ASN A 182 16.89 2.95 -5.19
CA ASN A 182 16.77 3.25 -6.62
C ASN A 182 15.38 3.77 -6.98
N TYR A 183 14.33 3.12 -6.47
CA TYR A 183 12.95 3.47 -6.74
C TYR A 183 12.59 4.88 -6.23
N MET A 184 13.07 5.23 -5.03
CA MET A 184 12.90 6.59 -4.48
C MET A 184 13.83 7.62 -5.14
N GLY A 185 14.89 7.19 -5.84
CA GLY A 185 15.88 8.08 -6.45
C GLY A 185 16.81 8.72 -5.41
N VAL A 186 17.17 7.97 -4.37
CA VAL A 186 18.06 8.40 -3.28
C VAL A 186 19.40 7.65 -3.34
N GLU A 187 20.37 8.09 -2.54
CA GLU A 187 21.67 7.43 -2.44
C GLU A 187 21.57 5.97 -1.94
N GLN A 188 22.50 5.13 -2.37
CA GLN A 188 22.59 3.75 -1.90
C GLN A 188 22.89 3.70 -0.41
N ASN A 189 22.37 2.68 0.27
CA ASN A 189 22.46 2.50 1.73
C ASN A 189 21.69 3.55 2.55
N LYS A 190 20.89 4.41 1.91
CA LYS A 190 19.97 5.31 2.61
C LYS A 190 18.94 4.47 3.37
N GLU A 191 18.76 4.77 4.65
CA GLU A 191 17.65 4.20 5.42
C GLU A 191 16.35 4.92 5.05
N LEU A 192 15.33 4.14 4.72
CA LEU A 192 13.98 4.57 4.39
C LEU A 192 13.00 4.05 5.43
N LYS A 193 11.86 4.72 5.57
CA LYS A 193 10.74 4.20 6.35
C LYS A 193 9.74 3.54 5.41
N MET A 194 9.40 2.28 5.69
CA MET A 194 8.35 1.55 5.00
C MET A 194 7.16 1.36 5.93
N VAL A 195 5.97 1.75 5.49
CA VAL A 195 4.71 1.60 6.23
C VAL A 195 3.77 0.70 5.43
N ILE A 196 3.16 -0.26 6.11
CA ILE A 196 2.13 -1.11 5.52
C ILE A 196 0.82 -0.82 6.24
N TYR A 197 -0.15 -0.27 5.51
CA TYR A 197 -1.52 -0.08 5.99
C TYR A 197 -2.40 -1.23 5.54
N ILE A 198 -3.21 -1.74 6.47
CA ILE A 198 -4.08 -2.88 6.27
C ILE A 198 -5.51 -2.46 6.57
N MET A 199 -6.32 -2.36 5.53
CA MET A 199 -7.71 -1.92 5.62
C MET A 199 -8.58 -2.90 6.41
N HIS A 200 -9.68 -2.40 6.95
CA HIS A 200 -10.63 -3.16 7.76
C HIS A 200 -11.10 -4.45 7.06
N GLU A 201 -11.49 -4.32 5.79
CA GLU A 201 -11.97 -5.40 4.95
C GLU A 201 -10.90 -6.48 4.80
N THR A 202 -9.64 -6.07 4.68
CA THR A 202 -8.48 -6.96 4.57
C THR A 202 -8.19 -7.69 5.88
N ILE A 203 -8.28 -7.00 7.02
CA ILE A 203 -8.21 -7.63 8.35
C ILE A 203 -9.30 -8.69 8.50
N LYS A 204 -10.51 -8.42 8.00
CA LYS A 204 -11.66 -9.34 8.02
C LYS A 204 -11.67 -10.38 6.88
N ASN A 205 -10.67 -10.42 6.00
CA ASN A 205 -10.62 -11.29 4.81
C ASN A 205 -11.76 -11.06 3.80
N MET A 206 -12.44 -9.91 3.85
CA MET A 206 -13.55 -9.55 2.96
C MET A 206 -13.08 -9.01 1.62
N ALA A 207 -11.93 -8.33 1.59
CA ALA A 207 -11.29 -7.84 0.37
C ALA A 207 -9.78 -8.00 0.48
N TYR A 208 -9.07 -7.93 -0.65
CA TYR A 208 -7.63 -7.75 -0.66
C TYR A 208 -7.37 -6.27 -0.94
N SER A 209 -6.94 -5.51 0.07
CA SER A 209 -6.66 -4.08 -0.04
C SER A 209 -5.54 -3.69 0.92
N TYR A 210 -4.39 -3.32 0.36
CA TYR A 210 -3.21 -2.91 1.10
C TYR A 210 -2.67 -1.61 0.53
N THR A 211 -2.09 -0.78 1.39
CA THR A 211 -1.24 0.33 0.98
C THR A 211 0.17 0.07 1.50
N LEU A 212 1.14 0.14 0.59
CA LEU A 212 2.56 0.17 0.91
C LEU A 212 3.05 1.60 0.70
N GLU A 213 3.65 2.20 1.71
CA GLU A 213 4.22 3.54 1.62
C GLU A 213 5.71 3.51 1.95
N ILE A 214 6.53 4.14 1.13
CA ILE A 214 7.97 4.34 1.33
C ILE A 214 8.22 5.82 1.52
N GLN A 215 8.93 6.20 2.58
CA GLN A 215 9.17 7.59 2.97
C GLN A 215 10.67 7.88 3.08
N ASP A 216 11.08 8.99 2.47
CA ASP A 216 12.34 9.72 2.74
C ASP A 216 12.00 11.15 3.16
N GLY A 217 11.76 11.34 4.46
CA GLY A 217 11.24 12.61 4.98
C GLY A 217 9.86 12.90 4.42
N GLN A 218 9.75 13.98 3.63
CA GLN A 218 8.49 14.40 2.99
C GLN A 218 8.35 13.90 1.54
N ASN A 219 9.39 13.29 0.97
CA ASN A 219 9.27 12.57 -0.28
C ASN A 219 8.68 11.19 0.00
N THR A 220 7.61 10.84 -0.68
CA THR A 220 6.86 9.61 -0.44
C THR A 220 6.53 8.92 -1.73
N HIS A 221 6.49 7.60 -1.69
CA HIS A 221 5.82 6.76 -2.67
C HIS A 221 4.75 5.96 -1.95
N ALA A 222 3.51 5.97 -2.43
CA ALA A 222 2.46 5.08 -1.95
C ALA A 222 1.90 4.24 -3.09
N GLU A 223 1.71 2.96 -2.83
CA GLU A 223 1.11 2.01 -3.76
C GLU A 223 -0.03 1.26 -3.07
N ILE A 224 -1.23 1.39 -3.63
CA ILE A 224 -2.44 0.72 -3.19
C ILE A 224 -2.78 -0.34 -4.22
N ILE A 225 -2.95 -1.57 -3.77
CA ILE A 225 -3.42 -2.69 -4.58
C ILE A 225 -4.73 -3.19 -4.01
N SER A 226 -5.75 -3.24 -4.86
CA SER A 226 -7.07 -3.73 -4.51
C SER A 226 -7.53 -4.81 -5.47
N GLY A 227 -7.90 -5.97 -4.91
CA GLY A 227 -8.56 -7.03 -5.64
C GLY A 227 -10.05 -7.03 -5.32
N TYR A 228 -10.90 -6.98 -6.33
CA TYR A 228 -12.32 -7.17 -6.13
C TYR A 228 -12.57 -8.65 -5.84
N LYS A 229 -13.15 -8.96 -4.68
CA LYS A 229 -13.88 -10.23 -4.56
C LYS A 229 -15.25 -9.96 -5.16
N SER A 230 -15.72 -10.79 -6.10
CA SER A 230 -17.15 -10.84 -6.41
C SER A 230 -17.92 -10.87 -5.09
N ARG A 231 -18.66 -9.81 -4.75
CA ARG A 231 -19.80 -10.01 -3.86
C ARG A 231 -20.72 -10.89 -4.68
N LYS A 232 -20.77 -12.19 -4.37
CA LYS A 232 -22.02 -12.92 -4.56
C LYS A 232 -22.98 -12.27 -3.56
N GLU A 233 -23.59 -11.16 -3.96
CA GLU A 233 -24.79 -10.68 -3.32
C GLU A 233 -25.76 -11.85 -3.40
N LYS A 234 -26.01 -12.46 -2.24
CA LYS A 234 -27.13 -13.38 -2.11
C LYS A 234 -28.37 -12.50 -2.25
N GLU A 235 -29.01 -12.58 -3.41
CA GLU A 235 -30.44 -12.32 -3.55
C GLU A 235 -31.24 -13.16 -2.54
#